data_AF-A0A2M6KAA2-F1
#
_entry.id   AF-A0A2M6KAA2-F1
#
_cell.length_a   1.000
_cell.length_b   1.000
_cell.length_c   1.000
_cell.angle_alpha   90.00
_cell.angle_beta   90.00
_cell.angle_gamma   90.00
#
_symmetry.space_group_name_H-M   'P 1'
#
loop_
_entity.id
_entity.type
_entity.pdbx_description
1 polymer ?
#
loop_
_entity_poly.entity_id
_entity_poly.type
_entity_poly.pdbx_seq_one_letter_code
_entity_poly.pdbx_strand_id
1 'polypeptide(L)'
;MSKQNDGNITLKELKKNILASVSDSDWEENCYPTSLAKSLVIVTNDLLKEFQYTDSVESWESITNPKSKRRIKQKMSQIFFQLMLFSEVTEIEIIHCVSERRRIELR
;
A
#
# COMPACT_ATOMS: atom_id res chain seq x y z
N MET A 1 -5.22 -20.65 -7.48
CA MET A 1 -4.83 -19.22 -7.40
C MET A 1 -4.05 -18.88 -8.65
N SER A 2 -4.63 -18.13 -9.60
CA SER A 2 -3.87 -17.69 -10.77
C SER A 2 -3.01 -16.50 -10.37
N LYS A 3 -1.68 -16.64 -10.52
CA LYS A 3 -0.69 -15.60 -10.24
C LYS A 3 -0.97 -14.43 -11.18
N GLN A 4 -1.16 -13.23 -10.64
CA GLN A 4 -1.39 -12.04 -11.47
C GLN A 4 -0.14 -11.76 -12.30
N ASN A 5 -0.34 -11.51 -13.60
CA ASN A 5 0.70 -11.01 -14.49
C ASN A 5 0.72 -9.49 -14.27
N ASP A 6 1.67 -8.99 -13.49
CA ASP A 6 1.83 -7.56 -13.16
C ASP A 6 2.25 -6.71 -14.37
N GLY A 7 2.25 -7.29 -15.58
CA GLY A 7 2.96 -6.77 -16.73
C GLY A 7 4.47 -6.79 -16.48
N ASN A 8 5.26 -6.44 -17.50
CA ASN A 8 6.71 -6.26 -17.33
C ASN A 8 7.07 -4.96 -16.57
N ILE A 9 6.19 -4.45 -15.69
CA ILE A 9 6.47 -3.24 -14.91
C ILE A 9 7.37 -3.63 -13.74
N THR A 10 8.58 -3.11 -13.76
CA THR A 10 9.52 -3.25 -12.65
C THR A 10 9.08 -2.35 -11.48
N LEU A 11 9.45 -2.74 -10.27
CA LEU A 11 9.22 -1.89 -9.11
C LEU A 11 9.92 -0.52 -9.22
N LYS A 12 11.07 -0.48 -9.90
CA LYS A 12 11.77 0.77 -10.20
C LYS A 12 10.91 1.71 -11.05
N GLU A 13 10.28 1.18 -12.09
CA GLU A 13 9.34 1.95 -12.92
C GLU A 13 8.11 2.38 -12.12
N LEU A 14 7.59 1.52 -11.24
CA LEU A 14 6.47 1.88 -10.39
C LEU A 14 6.80 3.03 -9.43
N LYS A 15 7.95 2.98 -8.74
CA LYS A 15 8.44 4.07 -7.87
C LYS A 15 8.58 5.38 -8.65
N LYS A 16 9.14 5.31 -9.87
CA LYS A 16 9.24 6.46 -10.77
C LYS A 16 7.86 7.04 -11.11
N ASN A 17 6.89 6.19 -11.45
CA ASN A 17 5.53 6.64 -11.78
C ASN A 17 4.81 7.25 -10.57
N ILE A 18 5.04 6.72 -9.36
CA ILE A 18 4.51 7.27 -8.11
C ILE A 18 5.04 8.69 -7.88
N LEU A 19 6.36 8.87 -7.91
CA LEU A 19 6.98 10.19 -7.73
C LEU A 19 6.50 11.20 -8.80
N ALA A 20 6.39 10.75 -10.05
CA ALA A 20 5.90 11.59 -11.15
C ALA A 20 4.40 11.96 -11.04
N SER A 21 3.64 11.27 -10.19
CA SER A 21 2.21 11.54 -9.98
C SER A 21 1.94 12.57 -8.89
N VAL A 22 2.96 12.95 -8.11
CA VAL A 22 2.85 13.98 -7.07
C VAL A 22 3.13 15.33 -7.69
N SER A 23 2.16 16.25 -7.62
CA SER A 23 2.33 17.61 -8.13
C SER A 23 3.23 18.44 -7.22
N ASP A 24 3.85 19.51 -7.74
CA ASP A 24 4.69 20.42 -6.94
C ASP A 24 3.92 21.00 -5.73
N SER A 25 2.61 21.26 -5.88
CA SER A 25 1.75 21.71 -4.79
C SER A 25 1.50 20.63 -3.74
N ASP A 26 1.44 19.35 -4.14
CA ASP A 26 1.28 18.24 -3.19
C ASP A 26 2.57 17.98 -2.39
N TRP A 27 3.73 18.28 -2.97
CA TRP A 27 5.02 18.12 -2.31
C TRP A 27 5.13 19.00 -1.07
N GLU A 28 4.73 20.27 -1.16
CA GLU A 28 4.93 21.27 -0.10
C GLU A 28 4.13 21.02 1.17
N GLU A 29 3.00 20.31 1.11
CA GLU A 29 2.10 20.11 2.24
C GLU A 29 1.92 18.63 2.63
N ASN A 30 1.91 17.73 1.65
CA ASN A 30 1.48 16.34 1.86
C ASN A 30 2.64 15.35 1.92
N CYS A 31 3.85 15.75 1.53
CA CYS A 31 5.00 14.86 1.44
C CYS A 31 5.97 14.94 2.63
N TYR A 32 5.66 15.63 3.74
CA TYR A 32 6.44 15.47 4.97
C TYR A 32 6.26 14.07 5.57
N PRO A 33 7.29 13.48 6.21
CA PRO A 33 7.20 12.15 6.81
C PRO A 33 6.01 11.99 7.78
N THR A 34 5.71 13.04 8.54
CA THR A 34 4.56 13.07 9.46
C THR A 34 3.22 13.07 8.72
N SER A 35 3.09 13.80 7.62
CA SER A 35 1.91 13.80 6.75
C SER A 35 1.71 12.44 6.10
N LEU A 36 2.78 11.85 5.54
CA LEU A 36 2.73 10.53 4.91
C LEU A 36 2.38 9.42 5.91
N ALA A 37 2.90 9.50 7.16
CA ALA A 37 2.54 8.58 8.24
C ALA A 37 1.06 8.68 8.61
N LYS A 38 0.52 9.90 8.74
CA LYS A 38 -0.92 10.11 8.99
C LYS A 38 -1.77 9.54 7.85
N SER A 39 -1.38 9.80 6.60
CA SER A 39 -2.07 9.26 5.42
C SER A 39 -2.10 7.73 5.44
N LEU A 40 -1.00 7.05 5.79
CA LEU A 40 -0.96 5.59 5.95
C LEU A 40 -1.98 5.08 6.98
N VAL A 41 -2.06 5.73 8.14
CA VAL A 41 -3.05 5.37 9.18
C VAL A 41 -4.47 5.51 8.65
N ILE A 42 -4.78 6.60 7.96
CA ILE A 42 -6.12 6.85 7.38
C ILE A 42 -6.49 5.76 6.39
N VAL A 43 -5.65 5.47 5.40
CA VAL A 43 -5.97 4.49 4.35
C VAL A 43 -6.00 3.06 4.87
N THR A 44 -5.19 2.74 5.89
CA THR A 44 -5.21 1.43 6.56
C THR A 44 -6.47 1.26 7.39
N ASN A 45 -6.90 2.30 8.10
CA ASN A 45 -8.16 2.28 8.83
C ASN A 45 -9.36 2.15 7.87
N ASP A 46 -9.30 2.77 6.70
CA ASP A 46 -10.32 2.59 5.67
C ASP A 46 -10.37 1.16 5.11
N LEU A 47 -9.23 0.47 5.01
CA LEU A 47 -9.23 -0.96 4.69
C LEU A 47 -9.90 -1.77 5.81
N LEU A 48 -9.59 -1.47 7.08
CA LEU A 48 -10.19 -2.13 8.23
C LEU A 48 -11.72 -2.01 8.24
N LYS A 49 -12.28 -0.86 7.84
CA LYS A 49 -13.73 -0.64 7.75
C LYS A 49 -14.45 -1.65 6.83
N GLU A 50 -13.77 -2.22 5.83
CA GLU A 50 -14.35 -3.27 4.97
C GLU A 50 -14.54 -4.61 5.70
N PHE A 51 -13.93 -4.77 6.88
CA PHE A 51 -13.94 -6.00 7.69
C PHE A 51 -14.40 -5.78 9.14
N GLN A 52 -14.75 -4.54 9.53
CA GLN A 52 -14.95 -4.18 10.94
C GLN A 52 -16.09 -4.92 11.66
N TYR A 53 -17.04 -5.48 10.90
CA TYR A 53 -18.21 -6.19 11.42
C TYR A 53 -18.28 -7.65 10.94
N THR A 54 -17.19 -8.20 10.44
CA THR A 54 -17.13 -9.58 9.95
C THR A 54 -16.30 -10.44 10.90
N ASP A 55 -16.73 -11.67 11.15
CA ASP A 55 -15.86 -12.68 11.75
C ASP A 55 -14.84 -13.25 10.74
N SER A 56 -14.01 -14.20 11.17
CA SER A 56 -12.96 -14.79 10.31
C SER A 56 -13.52 -15.51 9.07
N VAL A 57 -14.70 -16.12 9.15
CA VAL A 57 -15.33 -16.82 8.04
C VAL A 57 -16.03 -15.82 7.12
N GLU A 58 -16.80 -14.90 7.69
CA GLU A 58 -17.53 -13.84 6.96
C GLU A 58 -16.59 -12.89 6.21
N SER A 59 -15.36 -12.69 6.70
CA SER A 59 -14.36 -11.85 6.03
C SER A 59 -14.04 -12.31 4.59
N TRP A 60 -14.18 -13.61 4.31
CA TRP A 60 -14.02 -14.16 2.95
C TRP A 60 -15.14 -13.73 2.01
N GLU A 61 -16.36 -13.50 2.53
CA GLU A 61 -17.49 -13.01 1.75
C GLU A 61 -17.26 -11.57 1.28
N SER A 62 -16.61 -10.73 2.09
CA SER A 62 -16.19 -9.38 1.66
C SER A 62 -15.25 -9.44 0.44
N ILE A 63 -14.41 -10.47 0.33
CA ILE A 63 -13.46 -10.64 -0.78
C ILE A 63 -14.13 -11.22 -2.03
N THR A 64 -15.23 -11.97 -1.89
CA THR A 64 -15.99 -12.52 -3.02
C THR A 64 -17.06 -11.55 -3.52
N ASN A 65 -17.61 -10.70 -2.65
CA ASN A 65 -18.55 -9.65 -3.01
C ASN A 65 -17.90 -8.62 -3.96
N PRO A 66 -18.42 -8.41 -5.19
CA PRO A 66 -17.76 -7.54 -6.17
C PRO A 66 -17.60 -6.08 -5.72
N LYS A 67 -18.57 -5.55 -4.95
CA LYS A 67 -18.53 -4.16 -4.48
C LYS A 67 -17.49 -3.98 -3.38
N SER A 68 -17.47 -4.87 -2.38
CA SER A 68 -16.47 -4.82 -1.32
C SER A 68 -15.06 -5.12 -1.86
N LYS A 69 -14.90 -6.15 -2.69
CA LYS A 69 -13.64 -6.45 -3.39
C LYS A 69 -13.07 -5.25 -4.14
N ARG A 70 -13.90 -4.45 -4.80
CA ARG A 70 -13.46 -3.21 -5.48
C ARG A 70 -12.89 -2.20 -4.48
N ARG A 71 -13.58 -1.97 -3.36
CA ARG A 71 -13.13 -1.03 -2.31
C ARG A 71 -11.85 -1.54 -1.64
N ILE A 72 -11.79 -2.82 -1.31
CA ILE A 72 -10.58 -3.47 -0.76
C ILE A 72 -9.39 -3.26 -1.71
N LYS A 73 -9.54 -3.55 -3.01
CA LYS A 73 -8.48 -3.31 -4.01
C LYS A 73 -8.03 -1.85 -4.03
N GLN A 74 -8.97 -0.91 -3.99
CA GLN A 74 -8.65 0.52 -3.96
C GLN A 74 -7.84 0.88 -2.71
N LYS A 75 -8.25 0.42 -1.52
CA LYS A 75 -7.55 0.69 -0.26
C LYS A 75 -6.17 0.03 -0.21
N MET A 76 -6.04 -1.21 -0.67
CA MET A 76 -4.74 -1.87 -0.82
C MET A 76 -3.80 -1.09 -1.75
N SER A 77 -4.31 -0.61 -2.89
CA SER A 77 -3.53 0.22 -3.80
C SER A 77 -3.11 1.55 -3.17
N GLN A 78 -3.98 2.19 -2.39
CA GLN A 78 -3.67 3.43 -1.67
C GLN A 78 -2.61 3.21 -0.59
N ILE A 79 -2.72 2.14 0.19
CA ILE A 79 -1.70 1.76 1.19
C ILE A 79 -0.36 1.54 0.51
N PHE A 80 -0.33 0.78 -0.57
CA PHE A 80 0.91 0.47 -1.27
C PHE A 80 1.54 1.72 -1.90
N PHE A 81 0.73 2.56 -2.55
CA PHE A 81 1.18 3.85 -3.08
C PHE A 81 1.79 4.72 -1.98
N GLN A 82 1.07 4.89 -0.88
CA GLN A 82 1.49 5.76 0.22
C GLN A 82 2.77 5.24 0.89
N LEU A 83 2.88 3.92 1.07
CA LEU A 83 4.07 3.29 1.64
C LEU A 83 5.29 3.45 0.73
N MET A 84 5.09 3.34 -0.59
CA MET A 84 6.15 3.53 -1.55
C MET A 84 6.62 4.98 -1.62
N LEU A 85 5.68 5.93 -1.70
CA LEU A 85 5.99 7.35 -1.64
C LEU A 85 6.75 7.69 -0.35
N PHE A 86 6.28 7.20 0.80
CA PHE A 86 6.98 7.36 2.08
C PHE A 86 8.42 6.86 1.97
N SER A 87 8.62 5.63 1.49
CA SER A 87 9.96 5.05 1.41
C SER A 87 10.91 5.85 0.52
N GLU A 88 10.42 6.43 -0.60
CA GLU A 88 11.24 7.29 -1.45
C GLU A 88 11.56 8.62 -0.76
N VAL A 89 10.57 9.26 -0.13
CA VAL A 89 10.75 10.54 0.57
C VAL A 89 11.71 10.44 1.75
N THR A 90 11.69 9.34 2.49
CA THR A 90 12.59 9.14 3.64
C THR A 90 13.83 8.34 3.30
N GLU A 91 14.08 8.08 2.02
CA GLU A 91 15.26 7.38 1.53
C GLU A 91 15.43 5.96 2.15
N ILE A 92 14.31 5.29 2.45
CA ILE A 92 14.30 3.94 3.01
C ILE A 92 14.22 2.92 1.87
N GLU A 93 15.22 2.04 1.76
CA GLU A 93 15.20 0.92 0.82
C GLU A 93 14.27 -0.20 1.29
N ILE A 94 12.97 0.05 1.29
CA ILE A 94 11.96 -0.84 1.90
C ILE A 94 11.98 -2.27 1.35
N ILE A 95 12.38 -2.46 0.09
CA ILE A 95 12.51 -3.80 -0.51
C ILE A 95 13.66 -4.56 0.09
N HIS A 96 14.80 -3.89 0.30
CA HIS A 96 15.92 -4.46 1.03
C HIS A 96 15.48 -4.80 2.45
N CYS A 97 14.82 -3.88 3.17
CA CYS A 97 14.28 -4.13 4.51
C CYS A 97 13.35 -5.36 4.58
N VAL A 98 12.42 -5.50 3.63
CA VAL A 98 11.51 -6.66 3.56
C VAL A 98 12.26 -7.95 3.20
N SER A 99 13.27 -7.87 2.33
CA SER A 99 14.09 -9.02 1.96
C SER A 99 14.94 -9.53 3.12
N GLU A 100 15.49 -8.62 3.95
CA GLU A 100 16.26 -8.97 5.14
C GLU A 100 15.38 -9.43 6.29
N ARG A 101 14.15 -8.90 6.45
CA ARG A 101 13.22 -9.34 7.50
C ARG A 101 12.96 -10.85 7.46
N ARG A 102 12.83 -11.43 6.26
CA ARG A 102 12.68 -12.89 6.09
C ARG A 102 13.86 -13.69 6.62
N ARG A 103 15.04 -13.10 6.79
CA ARG A 103 16.22 -13.77 7.35
C ARG A 103 16.27 -13.70 8.88
N ILE A 104 15.60 -12.74 9.50
CA ILE A 104 15.61 -12.54 10.96
C ILE A 104 14.61 -13.48 11.64
N GLU A 105 13.45 -13.77 11.03
CA GLU A 105 12.43 -14.68 11.59
C GLU A 105 12.81 -16.19 11.46
N LEU A 106 14.01 -16.51 10.93
CA LEU A 106 14.57 -17.86 10.82
C LEU A 106 15.75 -18.12 11.77
N ARG A 107 16.00 -17.24 12.75
CA ARG A 107 16.98 -17.42 13.82
C ARG A 107 16.27 -17.48 15.17
#